data_AF-A0A5J9UN35-F1
#
_entry.id   AF-A0A5J9UN35-F1
#
_cell.length_a   1.000
_cell.length_b   1.000
_cell.length_c   1.000
_cell.angle_alpha   90.00
_cell.angle_beta   90.00
_cell.angle_gamma   90.00
#
_symmetry.space_group_name_H-M   'P 1'
#
loop_
_entity.id
_entity.type
_entity.pdbx_description
1 polymer ?
#
loop_
_entity_poly.entity_id
_entity_poly.type
_entity_poly.pdbx_seq_one_letter_code
_entity_poly.pdbx_strand_id
1 'polypeptide(L)'
;MRPSASLLLLAVATASFCLATDANFLQPRHAAGACIPHEREALLAFKRGITSDPAGLLNSWQEGDHDCCRWRGVRCSNRTGHVTKLRLGNENGEYFDREALIGQISRSLLALEHLKHLNLSNNKLEGPSGRIPKFLGSFKNMRHLDLAGIPFSGSVPLHLGNLSNLHYLDLSNMGVS
;
A
#
# COMPACT_ATOMS: atom_id res chain seq x y z
N MET A 1 -70.95 -33.78 30.84
CA MET A 1 -71.50 -33.65 29.47
C MET A 1 -70.34 -33.36 28.52
N ARG A 2 -70.06 -34.26 27.58
CA ARG A 2 -69.29 -34.02 26.33
C ARG A 2 -70.31 -33.59 25.24
N PRO A 3 -69.95 -32.88 24.15
CA PRO A 3 -68.90 -33.22 23.16
C PRO A 3 -68.08 -31.98 22.74
N SER A 4 -67.16 -31.95 21.76
CA SER A 4 -66.88 -32.81 20.62
C SER A 4 -65.41 -32.69 20.23
N ALA A 5 -64.87 -33.78 19.70
CA ALA A 5 -63.54 -33.91 19.14
C ALA A 5 -63.40 -33.22 17.78
N SER A 6 -62.15 -32.96 17.36
CA SER A 6 -61.66 -33.40 16.05
C SER A 6 -60.13 -33.42 16.02
N LEU A 7 -59.62 -34.60 15.69
CA LEU A 7 -58.22 -34.95 15.40
C LEU A 7 -57.69 -34.19 14.17
N LEU A 8 -56.38 -33.89 14.17
CA LEU A 8 -55.54 -34.19 13.01
C LEU A 8 -54.10 -34.46 13.46
N LEU A 9 -53.61 -35.63 13.07
CA LEU A 9 -52.31 -36.22 13.35
C LEU A 9 -51.25 -35.76 12.33
N LEU A 10 -49.99 -35.84 12.78
CA LEU A 10 -48.75 -36.05 12.01
C LEU A 10 -48.29 -34.85 11.14
N ALA A 11 -47.02 -34.51 11.01
CA ALA A 11 -45.80 -35.29 11.09
C ALA A 11 -44.60 -34.41 11.53
N VAL A 12 -43.63 -35.01 12.24
CA VAL A 12 -42.31 -34.40 12.45
C VAL A 12 -41.58 -34.46 11.11
N ALA A 13 -41.28 -33.30 10.52
CA ALA A 13 -40.26 -33.17 9.49
C ALA A 13 -39.14 -32.30 10.07
N THR A 14 -38.07 -32.95 10.51
CA THR A 14 -36.79 -32.29 10.75
C THR A 14 -36.35 -31.65 9.44
N ALA A 15 -36.22 -30.32 9.41
CA ALA A 15 -35.59 -29.67 8.27
C ALA A 15 -34.11 -30.07 8.26
N SER A 16 -33.82 -31.00 7.36
CA SER A 16 -32.49 -31.47 7.03
C SER A 16 -31.57 -30.31 6.63
N PHE A 17 -30.33 -30.44 7.10
CA PHE A 17 -29.09 -29.93 6.54
C PHE A 17 -29.21 -29.43 5.08
N CYS A 18 -29.04 -28.11 4.89
CA CYS A 18 -28.38 -27.64 3.69
C CYS A 18 -26.88 -27.65 3.98
N LEU A 19 -26.20 -28.73 3.59
CA LEU A 19 -24.77 -28.62 3.24
C LEU A 19 -24.74 -27.68 2.03
N ALA A 20 -24.37 -26.42 2.26
CA ALA A 20 -23.89 -25.61 1.16
C ALA A 20 -22.62 -26.31 0.65
N THR A 21 -22.79 -27.01 -0.47
CA THR A 21 -21.73 -27.59 -1.27
C THR A 21 -20.66 -26.55 -1.52
N ASP A 22 -19.40 -26.97 -1.44
CA ASP A 22 -18.20 -26.24 -1.83
C ASP A 22 -18.44 -25.36 -3.06
N ALA A 23 -18.70 -24.08 -2.83
CA ALA A 23 -18.09 -23.08 -3.69
C ALA A 23 -16.65 -23.00 -3.22
N ASN A 24 -15.81 -23.88 -3.78
CA ASN A 24 -14.43 -23.53 -4.02
C ASN A 24 -14.44 -22.08 -4.49
N PHE A 25 -14.08 -21.16 -3.61
CA PHE A 25 -13.70 -19.82 -4.00
C PHE A 25 -12.40 -20.05 -4.74
N LEU A 26 -12.51 -20.43 -6.00
CA LEU A 26 -11.46 -20.34 -6.98
C LEU A 26 -11.17 -18.85 -7.02
N GLN A 27 -10.29 -18.40 -6.13
CA GLN A 27 -9.53 -17.20 -6.36
C GLN A 27 -9.04 -17.34 -7.80
N PRO A 28 -9.41 -16.41 -8.71
CA PRO A 28 -8.86 -16.45 -10.04
C PRO A 28 -7.36 -16.53 -9.84
N ARG A 29 -6.73 -17.58 -10.41
CA ARG A 29 -5.27 -17.70 -10.43
C ARG A 29 -4.79 -16.36 -10.93
N HIS A 30 -4.24 -15.55 -10.03
CA HIS A 30 -3.77 -14.23 -10.40
C HIS A 30 -2.76 -14.51 -11.51
N ALA A 31 -3.01 -13.97 -12.70
CA ALA A 31 -2.10 -14.12 -13.81
C ALA A 31 -0.72 -13.72 -13.28
N ALA A 32 0.27 -14.60 -13.40
CA ALA A 32 1.60 -14.35 -12.82
C ALA A 32 2.10 -12.99 -13.31
N GLY A 33 2.23 -12.02 -12.38
CA GLY A 33 2.61 -10.64 -12.69
C GLY A 33 1.50 -9.58 -12.62
N ALA A 34 0.24 -9.93 -12.40
CA ALA A 34 -0.83 -8.98 -12.13
C ALA A 34 -0.73 -8.42 -10.69
N CYS A 35 -1.10 -7.15 -10.51
CA CYS A 35 -1.10 -6.50 -9.20
C CYS A 35 -2.02 -7.19 -8.18
N ILE A 36 -1.57 -7.25 -6.93
CA ILE A 36 -2.32 -7.79 -5.81
C ILE A 36 -3.32 -6.73 -5.29
N PRO A 37 -4.62 -7.06 -5.14
CA PRO A 37 -5.65 -6.10 -4.73
C PRO A 37 -5.34 -5.35 -3.43
N HIS A 38 -4.78 -6.04 -2.43
CA HIS A 38 -4.43 -5.42 -1.15
C HIS A 38 -3.30 -4.39 -1.28
N GLU A 39 -2.27 -4.68 -2.08
CA GLU A 39 -1.16 -3.75 -2.33
C GLU A 39 -1.62 -2.55 -3.17
N ARG A 40 -2.53 -2.77 -4.13
CA ARG A 40 -3.20 -1.72 -4.88
C ARG A 40 -3.96 -0.75 -3.96
N GLU A 41 -4.76 -1.28 -3.05
CA GLU A 41 -5.49 -0.46 -2.07
C GLU A 41 -4.55 0.33 -1.17
N ALA A 42 -3.43 -0.27 -0.77
CA ALA A 42 -2.39 0.39 0.01
C ALA A 42 -1.75 1.58 -0.73
N LEU A 43 -1.50 1.42 -2.04
CA LEU A 43 -1.01 2.47 -2.93
C LEU A 43 -2.05 3.59 -3.11
N LEU A 44 -3.33 3.26 -3.31
CA LEU A 44 -4.40 4.27 -3.36
C LEU A 44 -4.56 4.99 -2.02
N ALA A 45 -4.44 4.28 -0.90
CA ALA A 45 -4.44 4.88 0.43
C ALA A 45 -3.22 5.78 0.66
N PHE A 46 -2.06 5.46 0.08
CA PHE A 46 -0.90 6.35 0.06
C PHE A 46 -1.20 7.61 -0.77
N LYS A 47 -1.80 7.46 -1.95
CA LYS A 47 -2.22 8.57 -2.81
C LYS A 47 -3.17 9.55 -2.09
N ARG A 48 -4.07 9.07 -1.23
CA ARG A 48 -4.93 9.96 -0.41
C ARG A 48 -4.15 10.82 0.60
N GLY A 49 -2.92 10.43 0.95
CA GLY A 49 -2.02 11.22 1.79
C GLY A 49 -1.25 12.30 1.03
N ILE A 50 -1.39 12.35 -0.30
CA ILE A 50 -0.80 13.37 -1.16
C ILE A 50 -1.83 14.46 -1.38
N THR A 51 -1.53 15.68 -0.92
CA THR A 51 -2.42 16.83 -0.97
C THR A 51 -2.26 17.65 -2.26
N SER A 52 -1.11 17.53 -2.93
CA SER A 52 -0.85 18.17 -4.23
C SER A 52 0.11 17.33 -5.08
N ASP A 53 -0.15 17.22 -6.38
CA ASP A 53 0.68 16.53 -7.37
C ASP A 53 0.72 17.34 -8.69
N PRO A 54 1.33 18.55 -8.69
CA PRO A 54 1.33 19.41 -9.87
C PRO A 54 2.24 18.87 -10.99
N ALA A 55 3.16 17.95 -10.69
CA ALA A 55 3.95 17.23 -11.69
C ALA A 55 3.21 16.03 -12.32
N GLY A 56 2.04 15.66 -11.78
CA GLY A 56 1.23 14.55 -12.28
C GLY A 56 1.94 13.20 -12.19
N LEU A 57 2.77 12.98 -11.17
CA LEU A 57 3.48 11.72 -10.97
C LEU A 57 2.51 10.56 -10.69
N LEU A 58 1.34 10.85 -10.12
CA LEU A 58 0.31 9.86 -9.76
C LEU A 58 -0.86 9.81 -10.74
N ASN A 59 -0.72 10.41 -11.94
CA ASN A 59 -1.77 10.42 -12.97
C ASN A 59 -2.18 9.01 -13.45
N SER A 60 -1.26 8.05 -13.44
CA SER A 60 -1.59 6.67 -13.81
C SER A 60 -2.27 5.88 -12.69
N TRP A 61 -2.31 6.40 -11.46
CA TRP A 61 -2.82 5.67 -10.29
C TRP A 61 -4.34 5.86 -10.20
N GLN A 62 -5.09 5.05 -10.95
CA GLN A 62 -6.53 5.22 -11.13
C GLN A 62 -7.34 4.18 -10.33
N GLU A 63 -8.44 4.61 -9.71
CA GLU A 63 -9.34 3.70 -8.96
C GLU A 63 -10.06 2.68 -9.85
N GLY A 64 -10.18 2.94 -11.16
CA GLY A 64 -10.73 2.00 -12.13
C GLY A 64 -9.70 1.04 -12.72
N ASP A 65 -8.40 1.28 -12.52
CA ASP A 65 -7.34 0.40 -13.03
C ASP A 65 -7.03 -0.67 -11.97
N HIS A 66 -7.16 -1.94 -12.36
CA HIS A 66 -6.94 -3.08 -11.47
C HIS A 66 -5.47 -3.54 -11.42
N ASP A 67 -4.63 -3.12 -12.37
CA ASP A 67 -3.24 -3.56 -12.45
C ASP A 67 -2.25 -2.46 -12.06
N CYS A 68 -2.06 -2.28 -10.74
CA CYS A 68 -1.11 -1.30 -10.21
C CYS A 68 0.34 -1.50 -10.67
N CYS A 69 0.71 -2.67 -11.20
CA CYS A 69 2.04 -2.94 -11.71
C CYS A 69 2.36 -2.13 -12.97
N ARG A 70 1.35 -1.53 -13.60
CA ARG A 70 1.48 -0.62 -14.74
C ARG A 70 1.56 0.85 -14.32
N TRP A 71 1.37 1.14 -13.04
CA TRP A 71 1.42 2.52 -12.55
C TRP A 71 2.85 3.05 -12.55
N ARG A 72 3.00 4.32 -12.94
CA ARG A 72 4.27 5.05 -12.86
C ARG A 72 4.86 4.88 -11.47
N GLY A 73 6.14 4.50 -11.43
CA GLY A 73 6.89 4.32 -10.20
C GLY A 73 6.67 2.99 -9.48
N VAL A 74 5.65 2.20 -9.84
CA VAL A 74 5.38 0.89 -9.23
C VAL A 74 6.07 -0.19 -10.03
N ARG A 75 6.83 -1.07 -9.37
CA ARG A 75 7.40 -2.27 -10.00
C ARG A 75 7.09 -3.51 -9.19
N CYS A 76 6.42 -4.45 -9.83
CA CYS A 76 6.08 -5.74 -9.26
C CYS A 76 7.10 -6.84 -9.61
N SER A 77 7.08 -7.90 -8.81
CA SER A 77 7.73 -9.17 -9.10
C SER A 77 7.01 -9.87 -10.25
N ASN A 78 7.72 -10.24 -11.31
CA ASN A 78 7.16 -11.02 -12.42
C ASN A 78 6.81 -12.46 -12.03
N ARG A 79 7.25 -12.93 -10.86
CA ARG A 79 6.96 -14.28 -10.34
C ARG A 79 5.75 -14.30 -9.42
N THR A 80 5.57 -13.24 -8.64
CA THR A 80 4.62 -13.24 -7.52
C THR A 80 3.58 -12.12 -7.58
N GLY A 81 3.71 -11.15 -8.48
CA GLY A 81 2.83 -9.98 -8.54
C GLY A 81 3.06 -8.94 -7.44
N HIS A 82 3.77 -9.29 -6.36
CA HIS A 82 4.06 -8.37 -5.26
C HIS A 82 4.85 -7.13 -5.70
N VAL A 83 4.47 -5.95 -5.18
CA VAL A 83 5.20 -4.70 -5.34
C VAL A 83 6.57 -4.82 -4.64
N THR A 84 7.63 -4.64 -5.42
CA THR A 84 9.01 -4.73 -4.94
C THR A 84 9.75 -3.40 -4.97
N LYS A 85 9.30 -2.45 -5.80
CA LYS A 85 9.87 -1.10 -5.85
C LYS A 85 8.77 -0.05 -5.99
N LEU A 86 8.93 1.05 -5.25
CA LEU A 86 8.16 2.28 -5.40
C LEU A 86 9.14 3.43 -5.63
N ARG A 87 9.07 4.07 -6.79
CA ARG A 87 9.97 5.13 -7.23
C ARG A 87 9.16 6.36 -7.65
N LEU A 88 9.10 7.33 -6.77
CA LEU A 88 8.42 8.60 -6.97
C LEU A 88 9.38 9.78 -6.74
N GLY A 89 10.70 9.52 -6.76
CA GLY A 89 11.71 10.54 -6.68
C GLY A 89 11.60 11.54 -7.82
N ASN A 90 11.67 12.83 -7.51
CA ASN A 90 11.72 13.88 -8.51
C ASN A 90 13.17 14.03 -9.03
N GLU A 91 13.56 13.14 -9.95
CA GLU A 91 14.92 13.04 -10.48
C GLU A 91 15.12 13.80 -11.81
N ASN A 92 14.04 14.35 -12.40
CA ASN A 92 14.13 15.05 -13.67
C ASN A 92 14.57 16.51 -13.46
N GLY A 93 15.85 16.80 -13.73
CA GLY A 93 16.46 18.12 -13.72
C GLY A 93 15.92 19.12 -14.76
N GLU A 94 14.73 18.88 -15.34
CA GLU A 94 14.09 19.82 -16.26
C GLU A 94 13.35 20.96 -15.54
N TYR A 95 12.99 20.79 -14.27
CA TYR A 95 12.32 21.83 -13.48
C TYR A 95 12.69 21.72 -12.00
N PHE A 96 13.90 22.18 -11.64
CA PHE A 96 14.38 22.25 -10.25
C PHE A 96 13.49 23.09 -9.31
N ASP A 97 12.51 23.85 -9.85
CA ASP A 97 11.59 24.69 -9.08
C ASP A 97 10.18 24.11 -8.89
N ARG A 98 9.86 22.93 -9.45
CA ARG A 98 8.52 22.36 -9.28
C ARG A 98 8.47 21.38 -8.12
N GLU A 99 7.67 21.74 -7.11
CA GLU A 99 7.14 20.81 -6.13
C GLU A 99 6.52 19.62 -6.88
N ALA A 100 6.98 18.39 -6.68
CA ALA A 100 6.44 17.24 -7.41
C ALA A 100 5.27 16.59 -6.67
N LEU A 101 5.52 16.11 -5.44
CA LEU A 101 4.48 15.65 -4.52
C LEU A 101 4.53 16.48 -3.24
N ILE A 102 3.36 16.91 -2.78
CA ILE A 102 3.17 17.55 -1.47
C ILE A 102 2.23 16.67 -0.65
N GLY A 103 2.56 16.43 0.62
CA GLY A 103 1.71 15.66 1.52
C GLY A 103 2.51 14.95 2.60
N GLN A 104 2.18 13.68 2.83
CA GLN A 104 2.84 12.86 3.86
C GLN A 104 3.10 11.44 3.39
N ILE A 105 4.18 10.84 3.90
CA ILE A 105 4.41 9.41 3.75
C ILE A 105 3.42 8.64 4.64
N SER A 106 2.43 7.99 4.02
CA SER A 106 1.37 7.26 4.72
C SER A 106 1.83 5.89 5.26
N ARG A 107 1.29 5.49 6.42
CA ARG A 107 1.49 4.15 7.00
C ARG A 107 0.95 3.03 6.12
N SER A 108 0.06 3.33 5.17
CA SER A 108 -0.48 2.33 4.25
C SER A 108 0.61 1.59 3.47
N LEU A 109 1.77 2.21 3.25
CA LEU A 109 2.91 1.56 2.59
C LEU A 109 3.41 0.31 3.31
N LEU A 110 3.13 0.12 4.60
CA LEU A 110 3.48 -1.10 5.33
C LEU A 110 2.83 -2.37 4.77
N ALA A 111 1.71 -2.25 4.07
CA ALA A 111 1.07 -3.37 3.38
C ALA A 111 1.88 -3.87 2.16
N LEU A 112 2.87 -3.11 1.70
CA LEU A 112 3.82 -3.54 0.67
C LEU A 112 4.95 -4.36 1.32
N GLU A 113 4.62 -5.52 1.88
CA GLU A 113 5.53 -6.32 2.71
C GLU A 113 6.81 -6.79 1.99
N HIS A 114 6.73 -6.86 0.65
CA HIS A 114 7.81 -7.28 -0.24
C HIS A 114 8.61 -6.10 -0.81
N LEU A 115 8.34 -4.87 -0.37
CA LEU A 115 9.02 -3.68 -0.83
C LEU A 115 10.51 -3.74 -0.46
N LYS A 116 11.37 -3.60 -1.48
CA LYS A 116 12.83 -3.63 -1.36
C LYS A 116 13.47 -2.27 -1.65
N HIS A 117 12.77 -1.42 -2.38
CA HIS A 117 13.29 -0.15 -2.85
C HIS A 117 12.20 0.91 -2.77
N LEU A 118 12.43 1.91 -1.92
CA LEU A 118 11.57 3.07 -1.77
C LEU A 118 12.40 4.31 -2.07
N ASN A 119 12.07 4.99 -3.17
CA ASN A 119 12.62 6.28 -3.51
C ASN A 119 11.48 7.30 -3.54
N LEU A 120 11.56 8.29 -2.64
CA LEU A 120 10.63 9.40 -2.50
C LEU A 120 11.36 10.75 -2.56
N SER A 121 12.61 10.77 -3.02
CA SER A 121 13.49 11.95 -2.92
C SER A 121 12.95 13.17 -3.68
N ASN A 122 13.38 14.35 -3.27
CA ASN A 122 13.04 15.65 -3.86
C ASN A 122 11.52 15.92 -3.93
N ASN A 123 10.79 15.51 -2.89
CA ASN A 123 9.37 15.81 -2.69
C ASN A 123 9.13 16.55 -1.37
N LYS A 124 7.94 17.13 -1.18
CA LYS A 124 7.49 17.78 0.07
C LYS A 124 6.57 16.83 0.85
N LEU A 125 7.14 15.72 1.33
CA LEU A 125 6.43 14.62 2.00
C LEU A 125 6.66 14.57 3.52
N GLU A 126 7.15 15.66 4.11
CA GLU A 126 7.43 15.80 5.53
C GLU A 126 6.17 15.71 6.41
N GLY A 127 5.01 15.96 5.81
CA GLY A 127 3.71 15.93 6.47
C GLY A 127 3.61 16.92 7.63
N PRO A 128 2.53 16.84 8.43
CA PRO A 128 2.29 17.79 9.52
C PRO A 128 3.33 17.71 10.65
N SER A 129 4.01 16.57 10.78
CA SER A 129 5.03 16.38 11.83
C SER A 129 6.38 16.98 11.46
N GLY A 130 6.64 17.21 10.17
CA GLY A 130 7.94 17.63 9.67
C GLY A 130 9.08 16.62 9.89
N ARG A 131 8.81 15.38 10.31
CA ARG A 131 9.83 14.40 10.75
C ARG A 131 9.74 13.10 9.93
N ILE A 132 10.86 12.38 9.84
CA ILE A 132 10.91 11.04 9.26
C ILE A 132 9.96 10.10 10.04
N PRO A 133 8.97 9.46 9.38
CA PRO A 133 8.06 8.58 10.09
C PRO A 133 8.75 7.32 10.63
N LYS A 134 8.62 7.07 11.93
CA LYS A 134 9.24 5.92 12.62
C LYS A 134 8.86 4.55 12.02
N PHE A 135 7.68 4.46 11.41
CA PHE A 135 7.20 3.21 10.82
C PHE A 135 8.03 2.75 9.62
N LEU A 136 8.81 3.64 9.01
CA LEU A 136 9.73 3.25 7.94
C LEU A 136 10.72 2.18 8.42
N GLY A 137 11.01 2.10 9.72
CA GLY A 137 11.83 1.03 10.32
C GLY A 137 11.17 -0.36 10.32
N SER A 138 9.90 -0.49 9.94
CA SER A 138 9.17 -1.77 10.00
C SER A 138 9.31 -2.62 8.73
N PHE A 139 9.85 -2.07 7.63
CA PHE A 139 10.00 -2.79 6.36
C PHE A 139 11.05 -3.90 6.46
N LYS A 140 10.61 -5.16 6.42
CA LYS A 140 11.48 -6.33 6.60
C LYS A 140 12.41 -6.59 5.43
N ASN A 141 11.98 -6.25 4.22
CA ASN A 141 12.69 -6.53 2.97
C ASN A 141 13.41 -5.31 2.39
N MET A 142 13.41 -4.16 3.07
CA MET A 142 13.98 -2.91 2.55
C MET A 142 15.48 -3.07 2.30
N ARG A 143 15.93 -2.71 1.10
CA ARG A 143 17.34 -2.71 0.69
C ARG A 143 17.83 -1.33 0.30
N HIS A 144 16.92 -0.46 -0.12
CA HIS A 144 17.25 0.88 -0.59
C HIS A 144 16.15 1.85 -0.15
N LEU A 145 16.52 2.81 0.68
CA LEU A 145 15.65 3.89 1.14
C LEU A 145 16.28 5.22 0.76
N ASP A 146 15.62 5.95 -0.12
CA ASP A 146 16.03 7.28 -0.57
C ASP A 146 14.95 8.31 -0.21
N LEU A 147 15.29 9.19 0.71
CA LEU A 147 14.48 10.29 1.21
C LEU A 147 15.21 11.64 1.03
N ALA A 148 16.25 11.68 0.18
CA ALA A 148 17.05 12.87 -0.02
C ALA A 148 16.20 14.07 -0.48
N GLY A 149 16.55 15.27 -0.03
CA GLY A 149 15.88 16.51 -0.47
C GLY A 149 14.42 16.67 0.00
N ILE A 150 13.92 15.77 0.85
CA ILE A 150 12.66 16.02 1.57
C ILE A 150 12.99 16.93 2.76
N PRO A 151 12.24 18.03 2.99
CA PRO A 151 12.54 19.02 4.03
C PRO A 151 12.15 18.53 5.44
N PHE A 152 12.57 17.31 5.80
CA PHE A 152 12.46 16.81 7.16
C PHE A 152 13.31 17.64 8.12
N SER A 153 12.83 17.75 9.34
CA SER A 153 13.45 18.41 10.48
C SER A 153 13.66 17.42 11.62
N GLY A 154 14.50 17.80 12.59
CA GLY A 154 14.81 16.98 13.75
C GLY A 154 15.75 15.81 13.47
N SER A 155 15.80 14.85 14.39
CA SER A 155 16.76 13.74 14.34
C SER A 155 16.26 12.54 13.54
N VAL A 156 17.22 11.81 12.96
CA VAL A 156 16.97 10.52 12.31
C VAL A 156 16.45 9.52 13.36
N PRO A 157 15.28 8.89 13.16
CA PRO A 157 14.72 8.00 14.16
C PRO A 157 15.51 6.70 14.24
N LEU A 158 15.88 6.29 15.46
CA LEU A 158 16.57 5.02 15.77
C LEU A 158 15.89 3.78 15.18
N HIS A 159 14.58 3.87 14.87
CA HIS A 159 13.80 2.80 14.25
C HIS A 159 14.32 2.41 12.87
N LEU A 160 15.00 3.31 12.13
CA LEU A 160 15.65 2.95 10.87
C LEU A 160 16.74 1.89 11.08
N GLY A 161 17.30 1.77 12.29
CA GLY A 161 18.23 0.69 12.66
C GLY A 161 17.60 -0.72 12.61
N ASN A 162 16.27 -0.83 12.57
CA ASN A 162 15.58 -2.13 12.42
C ASN A 162 15.59 -2.65 10.97
N LEU A 163 16.05 -1.85 10.00
CA LEU A 163 16.13 -2.23 8.59
C LEU A 163 17.36 -3.11 8.32
N SER A 164 17.32 -4.36 8.81
CA SER A 164 18.46 -5.28 8.78
C SER A 164 18.94 -5.69 7.37
N ASN A 165 18.13 -5.48 6.33
CA ASN A 165 18.47 -5.76 4.93
C ASN A 165 18.92 -4.51 4.15
N LEU A 166 19.05 -3.35 4.79
CA LEU A 166 19.34 -2.08 4.13
C LEU A 166 20.78 -2.03 3.62
N HIS A 167 20.94 -1.75 2.33
CA HIS A 167 22.25 -1.57 1.68
C HIS A 167 22.50 -0.13 1.22
N TYR A 168 21.42 0.66 1.08
CA TYR A 168 21.49 2.06 0.68
C TYR A 168 20.51 2.88 1.51
N LEU A 169 21.02 3.95 2.10
CA LEU A 169 20.24 4.95 2.81
C LEU A 169 20.73 6.34 2.39
N ASP A 170 19.83 7.13 1.82
CA ASP A 170 20.10 8.53 1.54
C ASP A 170 19.09 9.43 2.26
N LEU A 171 19.63 10.27 3.13
CA LEU A 171 18.94 11.27 3.92
C LEU A 171 19.61 12.65 3.72
N SER A 172 20.34 12.84 2.63
CA SER A 172 21.02 14.11 2.33
C SER A 172 20.00 15.23 2.06
N ASN A 173 20.43 16.48 2.22
CA ASN A 173 19.61 17.67 1.95
C ASN A 173 18.26 17.69 2.70
N MET A 174 18.19 17.07 3.87
CA MET A 174 17.11 17.34 4.82
C MET A 174 17.21 18.78 5.30
N GLY A 175 16.07 19.37 5.69
CA GLY A 175 16.00 20.69 6.31
C GLY A 175 16.65 20.66 7.69
N VAL A 176 17.98 20.65 7.74
CA VAL A 176 18.73 20.76 8.99
C VAL A 176 18.60 22.18 9.53
N SER A 177 17.79 22.31 10.58
CA SER A 177 17.76 23.47 11.48
C SER A 177 18.95 23.47 12.42
#